data_AF-A0A913ZCM9-F1
#
_entry.id   AF-A0A913ZCM9-F1
#
_cell.length_a   1.000
_cell.length_b   1.000
_cell.length_c   1.000
_cell.angle_alpha   90.00
_cell.angle_beta   90.00
_cell.angle_gamma   90.00
#
_symmetry.space_group_name_H-M   'P 1'
#
loop_
_entity.id
_entity.type
_entity.pdbx_description
1 polymer ?
#
loop_
_entity_poly.entity_id
_entity_poly.type
_entity_poly.pdbx_seq_one_letter_code
_entity_poly.pdbx_strand_id
1 'polypeptide(L)'
;MISAIWPCVQRLKSVLGKISLSKKMGKIKTKRQKLHTPAHFKREKKEDDSCPDLSHLKASLIPPGAEFPTQGLFSQDTPPTHPSQSQHSSAYNEEDDRRSFISKKSIKGGRGHITKKEKMKLRHDKWLEKMETIQVAKRNKKNAKKRSERPIIGDLNPLNQALPELSEIIALSHRKTQESKKAQEKKEHKGTMKVKDRQQLLLEESTRFKQVLKHSAFKSNPFSTINEHLKNKLQEEQDAQR
;
A
#
# COMPACT_ATOMS: atom_id res chain seq x y z
N MET A 1 12.34 72.34 8.69
CA MET A 1 11.98 70.98 9.14
C MET A 1 11.43 70.22 7.93
N ILE A 2 11.85 69.02 7.52
CA ILE A 2 12.91 68.07 7.96
C ILE A 2 13.39 67.34 6.67
N SER A 3 14.65 66.88 6.64
CA SER A 3 15.32 65.92 5.73
C SER A 3 14.68 65.62 4.35
N ALA A 4 15.29 65.87 3.18
CA ALA A 4 16.70 65.87 2.75
C ALA A 4 17.40 64.49 2.79
N ILE A 5 18.05 64.13 1.65
CA ILE A 5 19.24 63.25 1.53
C ILE A 5 18.95 61.73 1.80
N TRP A 6 19.08 60.78 0.85
CA TRP A 6 20.24 60.54 -0.03
C TRP A 6 19.94 59.48 -1.14
N PRO A 7 20.32 59.72 -2.40
CA PRO A 7 20.59 58.65 -3.37
C PRO A 7 22.11 58.42 -3.47
N CYS A 8 22.60 57.27 -3.00
CA CYS A 8 24.02 56.89 -3.06
C CYS A 8 24.11 55.38 -3.36
N VAL A 9 24.14 54.99 -4.63
CA VAL A 9 25.35 54.75 -5.45
C VAL A 9 26.21 53.59 -4.94
N GLN A 10 26.45 52.66 -5.85
CA GLN A 10 27.24 51.44 -5.68
C GLN A 10 28.63 51.69 -5.08
N ARG A 11 28.85 51.35 -3.80
CA ARG A 11 30.21 51.13 -3.27
C ARG A 11 30.24 50.24 -2.03
N LEU A 12 30.48 48.93 -2.23
CA LEU A 12 31.20 48.00 -1.32
C LEU A 12 31.22 46.54 -1.83
N LYS A 13 31.45 46.33 -3.14
CA LYS A 13 32.06 45.07 -3.63
C LYS A 13 33.58 45.16 -3.46
N SER A 14 34.08 45.11 -2.23
CA SER A 14 35.49 44.81 -1.91
C SER A 14 35.68 44.64 -0.40
N VAL A 15 36.77 43.96 -0.03
CA VAL A 15 37.26 43.72 1.35
C VAL A 15 36.47 42.64 2.13
N LEU A 16 37.24 41.80 2.84
CA LEU A 16 36.83 40.59 3.59
C LEU A 16 36.20 39.48 2.71
N GLY A 17 36.88 38.38 2.40
CA GLY A 17 38.18 37.90 2.87
C GLY A 17 38.22 36.38 2.66
N LYS A 18 39.27 35.85 2.03
CA LYS A 18 39.36 34.42 1.68
C LYS A 18 39.59 33.55 2.94
N ILE A 19 38.52 33.15 3.62
CA ILE A 19 38.63 32.18 4.72
C ILE A 19 38.75 30.76 4.12
N SER A 20 39.99 30.40 3.77
CA SER A 20 40.39 29.04 3.44
C SER A 20 40.42 28.17 4.71
N LEU A 21 39.26 27.65 5.12
CA LEU A 21 39.19 26.63 6.17
C LEU A 21 39.66 25.29 5.64
N SER A 22 40.86 24.88 6.07
CA SER A 22 41.52 23.68 5.59
C SER A 22 40.76 22.38 5.94
N LYS A 23 40.86 21.41 5.05
CA LYS A 23 40.08 20.17 5.05
C LYS A 23 40.74 19.08 5.90
N LYS A 24 40.48 19.06 7.22
CA LYS A 24 40.91 17.96 8.12
C LYS A 24 39.89 17.60 9.22
N MET A 25 38.63 17.37 8.84
CA MET A 25 37.69 16.64 9.72
C MET A 25 38.07 15.16 9.79
N GLY A 26 38.98 14.83 10.70
CA GLY A 26 39.23 13.45 11.11
C GLY A 26 37.94 12.82 11.66
N LYS A 27 37.78 11.50 11.47
CA LYS A 27 36.62 10.77 11.99
C LYS A 27 36.64 10.80 13.51
N ILE A 28 35.82 11.65 14.13
CA ILE A 28 35.65 11.70 15.58
C ILE A 28 35.02 10.37 16.03
N LYS A 29 35.86 9.44 16.52
CA LYS A 29 35.40 8.23 17.20
C LYS A 29 34.82 8.62 18.54
N THR A 30 33.50 8.83 18.59
CA THR A 30 32.79 8.96 19.86
C THR A 30 32.89 7.64 20.63
N LYS A 31 33.56 7.65 21.78
CA LYS A 31 33.52 6.53 22.72
C LYS A 31 32.08 6.39 23.22
N ARG A 32 31.35 5.38 22.73
CA ARG A 32 30.04 5.01 23.30
C ARG A 32 30.27 4.49 24.72
N GLN A 33 29.96 5.32 25.72
CA GLN A 33 29.77 4.84 27.07
C GLN A 33 28.55 3.90 27.08
N LYS A 34 28.77 2.64 27.46
CA LYS A 34 27.67 1.71 27.77
C LYS A 34 27.22 2.00 29.19
N LEU A 35 26.18 2.83 29.33
CA LEU A 35 25.49 2.98 30.61
C LEU A 35 24.66 1.73 30.84
N HIS A 36 25.19 0.81 31.66
CA HIS A 36 24.41 -0.26 32.26
C HIS A 36 23.84 0.30 33.57
N THR A 37 22.52 0.44 33.64
CA THR A 37 21.81 0.71 34.90
C THR A 37 21.74 -0.60 35.71
N PRO A 38 22.40 -0.70 36.88
CA PRO A 38 22.26 -1.88 37.73
C PRO A 38 20.85 -1.91 38.36
N ALA A 39 20.23 -3.08 38.39
CA ALA A 39 18.97 -3.27 39.09
C ALA A 39 19.20 -3.26 40.61
N HIS A 40 18.73 -2.21 41.29
CA HIS A 40 18.94 -2.02 42.72
C HIS A 40 17.96 -2.87 43.56
N PHE A 41 18.28 -4.15 43.76
CA PHE A 41 17.56 -4.99 44.72
C PHE A 41 17.91 -4.58 46.16
N LYS A 42 17.06 -3.74 46.76
CA LYS A 42 17.13 -3.41 48.18
C LYS A 42 16.58 -4.57 49.00
N ARG A 43 17.45 -5.49 49.43
CA ARG A 43 17.14 -6.43 50.51
C ARG A 43 17.44 -5.76 51.84
N GLU A 44 16.41 -5.47 52.62
CA GLU A 44 16.54 -5.31 54.06
C GLU A 44 15.83 -6.50 54.71
N LYS A 45 16.64 -7.38 55.33
CA LYS A 45 16.16 -8.32 56.34
C LYS A 45 15.81 -7.52 57.60
N LYS A 46 14.78 -7.96 58.32
CA LYS A 46 14.92 -8.09 59.77
C LYS A 46 14.74 -9.57 60.13
N GLU A 47 15.70 -10.06 60.88
CA GLU A 47 15.57 -11.23 61.77
C GLU A 47 14.75 -10.75 63.01
N ASP A 48 14.19 -11.57 63.87
CA ASP A 48 14.42 -13.00 64.17
C ASP A 48 13.18 -13.85 63.77
N ASP A 49 12.97 -15.14 64.13
CA ASP A 49 13.69 -16.10 65.00
C ASP A 49 13.41 -17.56 64.54
N SER A 50 14.01 -18.53 65.24
CA SER A 50 13.78 -19.98 65.24
C SER A 50 14.01 -20.75 63.91
N CYS A 51 15.12 -21.47 63.86
CA CYS A 51 15.26 -22.66 63.01
C CYS A 51 14.27 -23.77 63.48
N PRO A 52 13.92 -24.76 62.62
CA PRO A 52 14.83 -25.90 62.43
C PRO A 52 14.92 -26.47 60.99
N ASP A 53 16.07 -27.12 60.76
CA ASP A 53 16.32 -28.33 59.95
C ASP A 53 15.50 -28.59 58.65
N LEU A 54 16.21 -28.56 57.50
CA LEU A 54 15.69 -28.88 56.15
C LEU A 54 16.09 -30.29 55.67
N SER A 55 16.09 -31.30 56.55
CA SER A 55 16.43 -32.69 56.19
C SER A 55 15.23 -33.63 55.95
N HIS A 56 13.99 -33.20 56.23
CA HIS A 56 12.79 -33.99 55.93
C HIS A 56 11.58 -33.09 55.64
N LEU A 57 10.91 -33.31 54.49
CA LEU A 57 9.44 -33.28 54.28
C LEU A 57 9.08 -33.18 52.78
N LYS A 58 8.35 -34.21 52.32
CA LYS A 58 7.70 -34.43 51.02
C LYS A 58 7.54 -33.26 50.03
N ALA A 59 7.96 -33.52 48.79
CA ALA A 59 7.45 -32.87 47.60
C ALA A 59 5.99 -33.29 47.32
N SER A 60 5.01 -32.48 47.75
CA SER A 60 3.60 -32.60 47.33
C SER A 60 2.74 -31.38 47.71
N LEU A 61 3.00 -30.19 47.12
CA LEU A 61 2.20 -28.98 47.37
C LEU A 61 1.93 -28.10 46.12
N ILE A 62 2.07 -28.67 44.92
CA ILE A 62 1.44 -28.10 43.71
C ILE A 62 0.15 -28.90 43.47
N PRO A 63 -1.05 -28.31 43.58
CA PRO A 63 -2.27 -29.01 43.21
C PRO A 63 -2.32 -29.22 41.69
N PRO A 64 -2.46 -30.47 41.19
CA PRO A 64 -2.64 -30.73 39.77
C PRO A 64 -4.05 -30.29 39.38
N GLY A 65 -4.16 -29.13 38.73
CA GLY A 65 -5.45 -28.53 38.38
C GLY A 65 -5.44 -27.02 38.11
N ALA A 66 -4.28 -26.34 38.23
CA ALA A 66 -4.13 -24.96 37.77
C ALA A 66 -4.04 -24.89 36.23
N GLU A 67 -5.14 -25.23 35.56
CA GLU A 67 -5.32 -24.99 34.14
C GLU A 67 -5.32 -23.48 33.88
N PHE A 68 -4.31 -23.00 33.15
CA PHE A 68 -4.37 -21.64 32.60
C PHE A 68 -5.54 -21.60 31.60
N PRO A 69 -6.51 -20.66 31.74
CA PRO A 69 -7.68 -20.61 30.87
C PRO A 69 -7.28 -20.08 29.49
N THR A 70 -6.79 -20.98 28.63
CA THR A 70 -6.45 -20.72 27.22
C THR A 70 -7.61 -21.04 26.28
N GLN A 71 -8.66 -21.71 26.78
CA GLN A 71 -9.86 -21.98 26.01
C GLN A 71 -10.72 -20.71 25.89
N GLY A 72 -11.03 -20.32 24.66
CA GLY A 72 -11.92 -19.19 24.35
C GLY A 72 -11.26 -17.95 23.75
N LEU A 73 -9.93 -17.80 23.77
CA LEU A 73 -9.28 -16.59 23.23
C LEU A 73 -9.35 -16.45 21.70
N PHE A 74 -9.67 -17.54 20.98
CA PHE A 74 -9.78 -17.59 19.52
C PHE A 74 -11.04 -18.30 18.99
N SER A 75 -11.99 -18.65 19.86
CA SER A 75 -13.27 -19.25 19.44
C SER A 75 -14.25 -18.16 19.06
N GLN A 76 -14.93 -18.35 17.93
CA GLN A 76 -15.66 -17.30 17.22
C GLN A 76 -17.11 -17.18 17.70
N ASP A 77 -17.58 -15.95 17.94
CA ASP A 77 -18.98 -15.61 17.74
C ASP A 77 -19.17 -15.03 16.32
N THR A 78 -19.89 -15.78 15.49
CA THR A 78 -20.74 -15.24 14.42
C THR A 78 -22.17 -15.52 14.85
N PRO A 79 -23.14 -14.59 14.78
CA PRO A 79 -23.74 -14.14 13.51
C PRO A 79 -24.30 -12.68 13.61
N PRO A 80 -25.28 -12.19 12.81
CA PRO A 80 -25.82 -12.67 11.53
C PRO A 80 -25.74 -11.65 10.37
N THR A 81 -26.01 -12.15 9.16
CA THR A 81 -26.17 -11.39 7.92
C THR A 81 -27.45 -10.54 7.89
N HIS A 82 -27.34 -9.24 7.62
CA HIS A 82 -28.26 -8.45 6.76
C HIS A 82 -27.50 -7.15 6.32
N PRO A 83 -27.94 -6.42 5.26
CA PRO A 83 -27.01 -5.79 4.33
C PRO A 83 -27.09 -4.25 4.33
N SER A 84 -26.27 -3.65 3.46
CA SER A 84 -26.23 -2.24 3.08
C SER A 84 -25.55 -1.27 4.07
N GLN A 85 -24.92 -0.24 3.49
CA GLN A 85 -24.07 0.78 4.12
C GLN A 85 -22.72 0.23 4.66
N SER A 86 -21.55 0.76 4.31
CA SER A 86 -21.25 1.93 3.47
C SER A 86 -19.93 1.73 2.72
N GLN A 87 -19.91 2.06 1.42
CA GLN A 87 -18.66 2.17 0.66
C GLN A 87 -17.94 3.48 0.99
N HIS A 88 -17.46 3.62 2.23
CA HIS A 88 -16.42 4.61 2.52
C HIS A 88 -15.06 4.04 2.14
N SER A 89 -14.80 4.00 0.83
CA SER A 89 -13.45 3.85 0.28
C SER A 89 -12.64 5.12 0.55
N SER A 90 -12.32 5.38 1.82
CA SER A 90 -11.25 6.32 2.16
C SER A 90 -10.00 5.83 1.45
N ALA A 91 -9.38 6.69 0.63
CA ALA A 91 -8.26 6.34 -0.25
C ALA A 91 -6.92 6.07 0.47
N TYR A 92 -6.98 5.52 1.69
CA TYR A 92 -5.86 4.80 2.29
C TYR A 92 -5.60 3.56 1.44
N ASN A 93 -4.52 3.62 0.67
CA ASN A 93 -4.04 2.47 -0.07
C ASN A 93 -3.46 1.49 0.97
N GLU A 94 -4.23 0.51 1.45
CA GLU A 94 -3.75 -0.54 2.37
C GLU A 94 -2.51 -1.27 1.81
N GLU A 95 -2.52 -1.44 0.48
CA GLU A 95 -1.40 -1.88 -0.36
C GLU A 95 -0.10 -1.09 -0.16
N ASP A 96 -0.18 0.15 0.34
CA ASP A 96 0.98 1.01 0.57
C ASP A 96 1.70 0.75 1.90
N ASP A 97 1.11 0.07 2.90
CA ASP A 97 1.84 -0.38 4.09
C ASP A 97 2.38 -1.81 3.95
N ARG A 98 1.77 -2.63 3.07
CA ARG A 98 2.26 -4.00 2.76
C ARG A 98 3.50 -4.02 1.84
N ARG A 99 3.76 -2.97 1.07
CA ARG A 99 4.84 -2.93 0.06
C ARG A 99 6.02 -2.06 0.47
N SER A 100 7.22 -2.66 0.49
CA SER A 100 8.45 -1.98 0.90
C SER A 100 8.72 -0.71 0.07
N PHE A 101 9.22 0.33 0.74
CA PHE A 101 9.39 1.69 0.20
C PHE A 101 10.18 1.78 -1.12
N ILE A 102 11.03 0.78 -1.41
CA ILE A 102 11.94 0.78 -2.55
C ILE A 102 11.24 0.40 -3.87
N SER A 103 10.31 -0.56 -3.87
CA SER A 103 9.71 -1.06 -5.11
C SER A 103 8.84 -0.01 -5.81
N LYS A 104 8.03 0.74 -5.04
CA LYS A 104 7.03 1.66 -5.60
C LYS A 104 7.62 2.81 -6.41
N LYS A 105 8.73 3.41 -5.97
CA LYS A 105 9.32 4.55 -6.69
C LYS A 105 10.02 4.11 -7.99
N SER A 106 10.60 2.90 -7.98
CA SER A 106 11.15 2.26 -9.18
C SER A 106 10.07 1.97 -10.23
N ILE A 107 8.85 1.60 -9.80
CA ILE A 107 7.78 1.15 -10.69
C ILE A 107 6.87 2.31 -11.15
N LYS A 108 6.48 3.22 -10.24
CA LYS A 108 5.46 4.27 -10.54
C LYS A 108 6.03 5.59 -11.06
N GLY A 109 7.36 5.78 -11.00
CA GLY A 109 7.99 7.07 -11.31
C GLY A 109 8.91 7.13 -12.53
N GLY A 110 9.32 5.99 -13.11
CA GLY A 110 10.29 5.92 -14.21
C GLY A 110 11.71 6.46 -13.90
N ARG A 111 11.90 7.09 -12.73
CA ARG A 111 13.20 7.63 -12.30
C ARG A 111 13.98 6.54 -11.58
N GLY A 112 15.18 6.27 -12.10
CA GLY A 112 16.12 5.31 -11.54
C GLY A 112 16.54 5.62 -10.10
N HIS A 113 17.34 4.70 -9.54
CA HIS A 113 17.83 4.64 -8.16
C HIS A 113 17.67 5.92 -7.31
N ILE A 114 16.65 5.95 -6.44
CA ILE A 114 16.41 7.06 -5.50
C ILE A 114 17.60 7.31 -4.57
N THR A 115 18.04 8.56 -4.48
CA THR A 115 19.18 8.91 -3.60
C THR A 115 18.83 8.71 -2.12
N LYS A 116 19.87 8.50 -1.28
CA LYS A 116 19.70 8.38 0.18
C LYS A 116 19.00 9.61 0.79
N LYS A 117 19.25 10.81 0.23
CA LYS A 117 18.65 12.08 0.68
C LYS A 117 17.14 12.11 0.40
N GLU A 118 16.71 11.73 -0.80
CA GLU A 118 15.29 11.59 -1.14
C GLU A 118 14.60 10.51 -0.28
N LYS A 119 15.25 9.36 -0.07
CA LYS A 119 14.74 8.29 0.79
C LYS A 119 14.61 8.71 2.26
N MET A 120 15.41 9.67 2.74
CA MET A 120 15.23 10.28 4.06
C MET A 120 14.08 11.27 4.07
N LYS A 121 14.05 12.22 3.11
CA LYS A 121 12.98 13.22 3.00
C LYS A 121 11.60 12.57 2.93
N LEU A 122 11.40 11.61 2.03
CA LEU A 122 10.11 10.92 1.85
C LEU A 122 9.67 10.11 3.08
N ARG A 123 10.59 9.65 3.94
CA ARG A 123 10.23 9.01 5.21
C ARG A 123 9.78 10.00 6.28
N HIS A 124 10.42 11.17 6.32
CA HIS A 124 10.00 12.29 7.14
C HIS A 124 8.63 12.82 6.70
N ASP A 125 8.45 13.02 5.38
CA ASP A 125 7.21 13.54 4.81
C ASP A 125 6.03 12.57 5.06
N LYS A 126 6.19 11.24 4.84
CA LYS A 126 5.16 10.23 5.19
C LYS A 126 4.86 10.19 6.70
N TRP A 127 5.86 10.47 7.55
CA TRP A 127 5.64 10.52 9.00
C TRP A 127 4.83 11.76 9.41
N LEU A 128 5.12 12.93 8.82
CA LEU A 128 4.31 14.15 9.03
C LEU A 128 2.86 13.94 8.54
N GLU A 129 2.67 13.39 7.34
CA GLU A 129 1.36 13.01 6.79
C GLU A 129 0.57 12.08 7.75
N LYS A 130 1.24 11.10 8.37
CA LYS A 130 0.64 10.24 9.40
C LYS A 130 0.29 10.98 10.70
N MET A 131 1.02 12.03 11.07
CA MET A 131 0.66 12.87 12.22
C MET A 131 -0.49 13.84 11.88
N GLU A 132 -0.51 14.39 10.67
CA GLU A 132 -1.54 15.30 10.17
C GLU A 132 -2.90 14.60 10.03
N THR A 133 -2.94 13.42 9.43
CA THR A 133 -4.16 12.59 9.34
C THR A 133 -4.80 12.32 10.71
N ILE A 134 -4.01 11.99 11.73
CA ILE A 134 -4.50 11.81 13.12
C ILE A 134 -5.05 13.13 13.69
N GLN A 135 -4.40 14.26 13.43
CA GLN A 135 -4.89 15.57 13.87
C GLN A 135 -6.19 15.98 13.16
N VAL A 136 -6.29 15.76 11.84
CA VAL A 136 -7.48 16.01 11.03
C VAL A 136 -8.65 15.16 11.53
N ALA A 137 -8.44 13.86 11.77
CA ALA A 137 -9.47 12.97 12.33
C ALA A 137 -9.97 13.48 13.71
N LYS A 138 -9.06 13.88 14.61
CA LYS A 138 -9.42 14.47 15.91
C LYS A 138 -10.19 15.79 15.79
N ARG A 139 -9.81 16.67 14.86
CA ARG A 139 -10.52 17.94 14.59
C ARG A 139 -11.90 17.66 14.00
N ASN A 140 -12.01 16.73 13.04
CA ASN A 140 -13.28 16.34 12.41
C ASN A 140 -14.26 15.76 13.44
N LYS A 141 -13.81 14.87 14.34
CA LYS A 141 -14.67 14.32 15.42
C LYS A 141 -15.18 15.42 16.36
N LYS A 142 -14.33 16.38 16.74
CA LYS A 142 -14.75 17.54 17.57
C LYS A 142 -15.77 18.43 16.83
N ASN A 143 -15.55 18.68 15.54
CA ASN A 143 -16.43 19.51 14.73
C ASN A 143 -17.77 18.82 14.43
N ALA A 144 -17.78 17.50 14.19
CA ALA A 144 -19.01 16.72 14.03
C ALA A 144 -19.89 16.81 15.27
N LYS A 145 -19.33 16.64 16.49
CA LYS A 145 -20.09 16.80 17.74
C LYS A 145 -20.77 18.18 17.84
N LYS A 146 -20.02 19.25 17.55
CA LYS A 146 -20.54 20.63 17.53
C LYS A 146 -21.62 20.87 16.46
N ARG A 147 -21.64 20.08 15.36
CA ARG A 147 -22.68 20.17 14.33
C ARG A 147 -23.92 19.38 14.70
N SER A 148 -23.77 18.18 15.29
CA SER A 148 -24.91 17.39 15.80
C SER A 148 -25.63 18.07 16.97
N GLU A 149 -24.95 18.96 17.71
CA GLU A 149 -25.54 19.80 18.76
C GLU A 149 -26.42 20.94 18.20
N ARG A 150 -26.53 21.13 16.87
CA ARG A 150 -27.38 22.17 16.26
C ARG A 150 -28.83 21.69 16.13
N PRO A 151 -29.81 22.30 16.84
CA PRO A 151 -31.15 21.70 16.98
C PRO A 151 -32.04 21.83 15.74
N ILE A 152 -31.86 22.87 14.92
CA ILE A 152 -32.77 23.20 13.81
C ILE A 152 -32.34 22.56 12.47
N ILE A 153 -31.07 22.17 12.34
CA ILE A 153 -30.51 21.58 11.13
C ILE A 153 -29.49 20.51 11.57
N GLY A 154 -29.78 19.24 11.28
CA GLY A 154 -28.86 18.12 11.55
C GLY A 154 -27.54 18.23 10.78
N ASP A 155 -26.55 17.40 11.12
CA ASP A 155 -25.24 17.50 10.46
C ASP A 155 -25.32 17.08 8.97
N LEU A 156 -25.21 18.06 8.07
CA LEU A 156 -25.16 17.87 6.62
C LEU A 156 -23.74 17.52 6.11
N ASN A 157 -22.71 17.58 6.97
CA ASN A 157 -21.34 17.27 6.59
C ASN A 157 -21.13 15.83 6.05
N PRO A 158 -21.83 14.77 6.52
CA PRO A 158 -21.73 13.44 5.94
C PRO A 158 -22.15 13.38 4.46
N LEU A 159 -23.18 14.14 4.06
CA LEU A 159 -23.60 14.24 2.66
C LEU A 159 -22.44 14.76 1.79
N ASN A 160 -21.80 15.83 2.23
CA ASN A 160 -20.67 16.45 1.53
C ASN A 160 -19.42 15.55 1.50
N GLN A 161 -19.29 14.59 2.42
CA GLN A 161 -18.16 13.64 2.46
C GLN A 161 -18.42 12.33 1.71
N ALA A 162 -19.69 12.00 1.46
CA ALA A 162 -20.08 10.83 0.66
C ALA A 162 -20.07 11.12 -0.86
N LEU A 163 -20.05 12.39 -1.26
CA LEU A 163 -20.01 12.81 -2.66
C LEU A 163 -18.56 13.09 -3.11
N PRO A 164 -18.15 12.62 -4.31
CA PRO A 164 -16.87 13.00 -4.90
C PRO A 164 -16.80 14.52 -5.14
N GLU A 165 -15.63 15.12 -4.94
CA GLU A 165 -15.46 16.54 -5.28
C GLU A 165 -15.61 16.76 -6.80
N LEU A 166 -16.10 17.94 -7.21
CA LEU A 166 -16.24 18.26 -8.63
C LEU A 166 -14.90 18.18 -9.38
N SER A 167 -13.80 18.50 -8.69
CA SER A 167 -12.40 18.32 -9.13
C SER A 167 -12.10 16.86 -9.49
N GLU A 168 -12.53 15.91 -8.66
CA GLU A 168 -12.38 14.47 -8.87
C GLU A 168 -13.29 13.97 -9.99
N ILE A 169 -14.54 14.44 -10.07
CA ILE A 169 -15.47 14.09 -11.17
C ILE A 169 -14.88 14.52 -12.52
N ILE A 170 -14.35 15.75 -12.60
CA ILE A 170 -13.66 16.26 -13.78
C ILE A 170 -12.43 15.39 -14.08
N ALA A 171 -11.58 15.10 -13.09
CA ALA A 171 -10.40 14.26 -13.27
C ALA A 171 -10.75 12.82 -13.71
N LEU A 172 -11.83 12.23 -13.20
CA LEU A 172 -12.32 10.90 -13.58
C LEU A 172 -12.89 10.89 -15.00
N SER A 173 -13.60 11.95 -15.42
CA SER A 173 -14.05 12.12 -16.81
C SER A 173 -12.88 12.20 -17.79
N HIS A 174 -11.84 12.99 -17.45
CA HIS A 174 -10.60 13.07 -18.21
C HIS A 174 -9.82 11.75 -18.20
N ARG A 175 -9.81 10.99 -17.10
CA ARG A 175 -9.20 9.66 -17.04
C ARG A 175 -9.94 8.65 -17.91
N LYS A 176 -11.27 8.59 -17.89
CA LYS A 176 -12.05 7.70 -18.77
C LYS A 176 -11.80 7.95 -20.25
N THR A 177 -11.64 9.22 -20.67
CA THR A 177 -11.29 9.60 -22.05
C THR A 177 -9.82 9.41 -22.41
N GLN A 178 -8.91 9.30 -21.44
CA GLN A 178 -7.51 8.93 -21.63
C GLN A 178 -7.32 7.40 -21.60
N GLU A 179 -8.05 6.68 -20.76
CA GLU A 179 -8.03 5.23 -20.64
C GLU A 179 -8.69 4.55 -21.84
N SER A 180 -9.74 5.12 -22.43
CA SER A 180 -10.29 4.62 -23.71
C SER A 180 -9.27 4.72 -24.85
N LYS A 181 -8.52 5.83 -24.94
CA LYS A 181 -7.40 5.99 -25.89
C LYS A 181 -6.26 5.03 -25.57
N LYS A 182 -5.87 4.90 -24.30
CA LYS A 182 -4.76 4.04 -23.87
C LYS A 182 -5.09 2.54 -23.90
N ALA A 183 -6.37 2.17 -23.85
CA ALA A 183 -6.85 0.81 -24.10
C ALA A 183 -6.86 0.47 -25.60
N GLN A 184 -6.99 1.45 -26.49
CA GLN A 184 -6.72 1.28 -27.91
C GLN A 184 -5.21 1.10 -28.16
N GLU A 185 -4.35 1.87 -27.49
CA GLU A 185 -2.87 1.74 -27.56
C GLU A 185 -2.33 0.44 -26.93
N LYS A 186 -3.07 -0.17 -25.99
CA LYS A 186 -2.71 -1.45 -25.34
C LYS A 186 -3.31 -2.70 -26.00
N LYS A 187 -4.00 -2.56 -27.13
CA LYS A 187 -4.08 -3.71 -28.04
C LYS A 187 -2.64 -3.96 -28.48
N GLU A 188 -2.11 -5.15 -28.20
CA GLU A 188 -0.81 -5.53 -28.72
C GLU A 188 -0.77 -5.19 -30.20
N HIS A 189 0.36 -4.65 -30.66
CA HIS A 189 0.52 -4.30 -32.06
C HIS A 189 0.46 -5.61 -32.85
N LYS A 190 -0.74 -5.98 -33.30
CA LYS A 190 -1.00 -7.04 -34.27
C LYS A 190 -0.40 -6.54 -35.57
N GLY A 191 0.93 -6.56 -35.64
CA GLY A 191 1.69 -6.25 -36.84
C GLY A 191 1.11 -7.13 -37.93
N THR A 192 0.61 -6.50 -38.98
CA THR A 192 -0.02 -7.19 -40.10
C THR A 192 0.91 -8.32 -40.54
N MET A 193 0.44 -9.57 -40.49
CA MET A 193 1.26 -10.74 -40.83
C MET A 193 1.97 -10.49 -42.14
N LYS A 194 3.24 -10.93 -42.27
CA LYS A 194 3.98 -10.74 -43.51
C LYS A 194 3.18 -11.38 -44.65
N VAL A 195 3.24 -10.79 -45.83
CA VAL A 195 2.43 -11.25 -46.99
C VAL A 195 2.66 -12.73 -47.29
N LYS A 196 3.90 -13.22 -47.11
CA LYS A 196 4.27 -14.64 -47.23
C LYS A 196 3.54 -15.52 -46.19
N ASP A 197 3.63 -15.16 -44.92
CA ASP A 197 2.99 -15.86 -43.80
C ASP A 197 1.45 -15.91 -44.00
N ARG A 198 0.83 -14.82 -44.47
CA ARG A 198 -0.59 -14.78 -44.85
C ARG A 198 -0.91 -15.70 -46.02
N GLN A 199 -0.04 -15.77 -47.04
CA GLN A 199 -0.22 -16.65 -48.19
C GLN A 199 -0.10 -18.13 -47.78
N GLN A 200 0.85 -18.47 -46.91
CA GLN A 200 1.02 -19.82 -46.35
C GLN A 200 -0.22 -20.23 -45.55
N LEU A 201 -0.69 -19.38 -44.64
CA LEU A 201 -1.92 -19.62 -43.88
C LEU A 201 -3.12 -19.88 -44.80
N LEU A 202 -3.30 -19.10 -45.87
CA LEU A 202 -4.40 -19.33 -46.84
C LEU A 202 -4.29 -20.68 -47.58
N LEU A 203 -3.08 -21.15 -47.88
CA LEU A 203 -2.86 -22.47 -48.48
C LEU A 203 -3.12 -23.61 -47.48
N GLU A 204 -2.69 -23.44 -46.23
CA GLU A 204 -2.97 -24.37 -45.14
C GLU A 204 -4.47 -24.48 -44.86
N GLU A 205 -5.19 -23.36 -44.73
CA GLU A 205 -6.64 -23.39 -44.54
C GLU A 205 -7.37 -23.98 -45.77
N SER A 206 -6.90 -23.72 -47.00
CA SER A 206 -7.46 -24.32 -48.22
C SER A 206 -7.29 -25.85 -48.25
N THR A 207 -6.12 -26.36 -47.85
CA THR A 207 -5.86 -27.80 -47.78
C THR A 207 -6.63 -28.46 -46.64
N ARG A 208 -6.70 -27.83 -45.46
CA ARG A 208 -7.49 -28.28 -44.31
C ARG A 208 -8.98 -28.33 -44.62
N PHE A 209 -9.53 -27.32 -45.27
CA PHE A 209 -10.94 -27.31 -45.69
C PHE A 209 -11.25 -28.46 -46.67
N LYS A 210 -10.36 -28.71 -47.64
CA LYS A 210 -10.48 -29.87 -48.56
C LYS A 210 -10.41 -31.22 -47.84
N GLN A 211 -9.75 -31.32 -46.68
CA GLN A 211 -9.75 -32.52 -45.84
C GLN A 211 -11.08 -32.66 -45.08
N VAL A 212 -11.60 -31.58 -44.49
CA VAL A 212 -12.92 -31.57 -43.82
C VAL A 212 -14.03 -32.04 -44.76
N LEU A 213 -14.07 -31.53 -46.01
CA LEU A 213 -15.03 -31.95 -47.02
C LEU A 213 -14.92 -33.44 -47.43
N LYS A 214 -13.78 -34.10 -47.18
CA LYS A 214 -13.61 -35.54 -47.44
C LYS A 214 -14.14 -36.41 -46.30
N HIS A 215 -14.19 -35.88 -45.07
CA HIS A 215 -14.53 -36.63 -43.86
C HIS A 215 -15.97 -37.15 -43.88
N SER A 216 -16.17 -38.41 -43.46
CA SER A 216 -17.48 -39.08 -43.50
C SER A 216 -18.51 -38.40 -42.60
N ALA A 217 -18.15 -38.09 -41.34
CA ALA A 217 -19.06 -37.45 -40.39
C ALA A 217 -19.54 -36.06 -40.86
N PHE A 218 -18.66 -35.31 -41.54
CA PHE A 218 -19.01 -33.99 -42.08
C PHE A 218 -19.98 -34.11 -43.27
N LYS A 219 -19.84 -35.15 -44.09
CA LYS A 219 -20.78 -35.45 -45.20
C LYS A 219 -22.14 -35.94 -44.71
N SER A 220 -22.20 -36.70 -43.61
CA SER A 220 -23.47 -37.20 -43.06
C SER A 220 -24.22 -36.15 -42.26
N ASN A 221 -23.52 -35.38 -41.41
CA ASN A 221 -24.13 -34.27 -40.66
C ASN A 221 -23.08 -33.18 -40.35
N PRO A 222 -23.02 -32.11 -41.19
CA PRO A 222 -22.03 -31.06 -41.01
C PRO A 222 -22.26 -30.26 -39.72
N PHE A 223 -23.52 -29.95 -39.39
CA PHE A 223 -23.85 -29.17 -38.18
C PHE A 223 -23.47 -29.91 -36.89
N SER A 224 -23.73 -31.22 -36.80
CA SER A 224 -23.32 -32.03 -35.65
C SER A 224 -21.80 -32.05 -35.50
N THR A 225 -21.08 -32.26 -36.60
CA THR A 225 -19.60 -32.29 -36.61
C THR A 225 -19.00 -30.95 -36.21
N ILE A 226 -19.57 -29.84 -36.68
CA ILE A 226 -19.15 -28.48 -36.29
C ILE A 226 -19.40 -28.24 -34.80
N ASN A 227 -20.58 -28.60 -34.29
CA ASN A 227 -20.93 -28.43 -32.88
C ASN A 227 -20.04 -29.25 -31.95
N GLU A 228 -19.66 -30.47 -32.34
CA GLU A 228 -18.69 -31.30 -31.63
C GLU A 228 -17.30 -30.66 -31.60
N HIS A 229 -16.80 -30.19 -32.76
CA HIS A 229 -15.51 -29.51 -32.84
C HIS A 229 -15.46 -28.25 -31.96
N LEU A 230 -16.53 -27.44 -31.94
CA LEU A 230 -16.63 -26.25 -31.09
C LEU A 230 -16.62 -26.60 -29.60
N LYS A 231 -17.32 -27.66 -29.18
CA LYS A 231 -17.27 -28.15 -27.79
C LYS A 231 -15.85 -28.56 -27.39
N ASN A 232 -15.18 -29.33 -28.25
CA ASN A 232 -13.81 -29.79 -27.98
C ASN A 232 -12.83 -28.61 -27.88
N LYS A 233 -12.96 -27.61 -28.76
CA LYS A 233 -12.12 -26.39 -28.70
C LYS A 233 -12.37 -25.55 -27.44
N LEU A 234 -13.61 -25.39 -27.02
CA LEU A 234 -13.93 -24.70 -25.76
C LEU A 234 -13.40 -25.46 -24.54
N GLN A 235 -13.39 -26.80 -24.57
CA GLN A 235 -12.82 -27.61 -23.50
C GLN A 235 -11.29 -27.47 -23.44
N GLU A 236 -10.59 -27.57 -24.59
CA GLU A 236 -9.15 -27.32 -24.68
C GLU A 236 -8.76 -25.93 -24.14
N GLU A 237 -9.52 -24.88 -24.46
CA GLU A 237 -9.28 -23.53 -23.95
C GLU A 237 -9.53 -23.39 -22.44
N GLN A 238 -10.47 -24.15 -21.87
CA GLN A 238 -10.73 -24.17 -20.42
C GLN A 238 -9.66 -24.93 -19.66
N ASP A 239 -9.22 -26.07 -20.18
CA ASP A 239 -8.16 -26.87 -19.55
C ASP A 239 -6.79 -26.19 -19.66
N ALA A 240 -6.54 -25.40 -20.71
CA ALA A 240 -5.35 -24.54 -20.82
C ALA A 240 -5.35 -23.31 -19.87
N GLN A 241 -6.48 -23.02 -19.21
CA GLN A 241 -6.64 -21.93 -18.23
C GLN A 241 -6.57 -22.40 -16.77
N ARG A 242 -6.49 -23.71 -16.52
CA ARG A 242 -6.42 -24.34 -15.20
C ARG A 242 -4.98 -24.62 -14.76
#